data_AF-A0A8J6IA03-F1
#
_entry.id   AF-A0A8J6IA03-F1
#
_cell.length_a   1.000
_cell.length_b   1.000
_cell.length_c   1.000
_cell.angle_alpha   90.00
_cell.angle_beta   90.00
_cell.angle_gamma   90.00
#
_symmetry.space_group_name_H-M   'P 1'
#
loop_
_entity.id
_entity.type
_entity.pdbx_description
1 polymer ?
#
loop_
_entity_poly.entity_id
_entity_poly.type
_entity_poly.pdbx_seq_one_letter_code
_entity_poly.pdbx_strand_id
1 'polypeptide(L)'
;MVLLVEAAGAVIIVIGAVLAFGLFLLVAVRRGSIEDFVKVRFVLGRFLVLGLEFQLAADILRTAVAPSFDELGKLAATAAIRTALNFFLAREIAEDRTKVVER
;
A
#
# COMPACT_ATOMS: atom_id res chain seq x y z
N MET A 1 16.21 8.11 13.61
CA MET A 1 14.82 8.40 14.05
C MET A 1 13.81 8.21 12.92
N VAL A 2 14.01 8.77 11.72
CA VAL A 2 13.14 8.56 10.54
C VAL A 2 12.87 7.07 10.25
N LEU A 3 13.90 6.23 10.19
CA LEU A 3 13.78 4.79 9.92
C LEU A 3 12.90 4.06 10.95
N LEU A 4 12.88 4.50 12.21
CA LEU A 4 12.02 3.90 13.24
C LEU A 4 10.54 4.20 12.98
N VAL A 5 10.24 5.41 12.50
CA VAL A 5 8.88 5.83 12.14
C VAL A 5 8.42 5.10 10.88
N GLU A 6 9.28 4.98 9.86
CA GLU A 6 9.01 4.17 8.66
C GLU A 6 8.74 2.71 9.02
N ALA A 7 9.59 2.12 9.86
CA ALA A 7 9.44 0.74 10.31
C ALA A 7 8.15 0.53 11.12
N ALA A 8 7.79 1.48 11.99
CA ALA A 8 6.52 1.43 12.73
C ALA A 8 5.31 1.45 11.78
N GLY A 9 5.30 2.36 10.81
CA GLY A 9 4.24 2.41 9.80
C GLY A 9 4.14 1.13 8.98
N ALA A 10 5.29 0.57 8.55
CA ALA A 10 5.33 -0.70 7.82
C ALA A 10 4.80 -1.87 8.67
N VAL A 11 5.18 -1.97 9.95
CA VAL A 11 4.71 -3.00 10.87
C VAL A 11 3.18 -2.90 11.06
N ILE A 12 2.64 -1.69 11.23
CA ILE A 12 1.19 -1.46 11.34
C ILE A 12 0.46 -1.98 10.10
N ILE A 13 0.96 -1.67 8.90
CA ILE A 13 0.38 -2.14 7.64
C ILE A 13 0.41 -3.66 7.55
N VAL A 14 1.54 -4.28 7.89
CA VAL A 14 1.69 -5.75 7.86
C VAL A 14 0.72 -6.41 8.84
N ILE A 15 0.60 -5.91 10.07
CA ILE A 15 -0.36 -6.42 11.05
C ILE A 15 -1.79 -6.33 10.50
N GLY A 16 -2.18 -5.17 9.97
CA GLY A 16 -3.48 -4.97 9.36
C GLY A 16 -3.77 -5.93 8.20
N ALA A 17 -2.77 -6.16 7.35
CA ALA A 17 -2.87 -7.08 6.22
C ALA A 17 -3.04 -8.53 6.70
N VAL A 18 -2.26 -8.98 7.68
CA VAL A 18 -2.36 -10.33 8.25
C VAL A 18 -3.72 -10.56 8.91
N LEU A 19 -4.20 -9.58 9.71
CA LEU A 19 -5.51 -9.66 10.36
C LEU A 19 -6.65 -9.68 9.34
N ALA A 20 -6.62 -8.77 8.36
CA ALA A 20 -7.63 -8.73 7.31
C ALA A 20 -7.63 -10.01 6.47
N PHE A 21 -6.46 -10.56 6.16
CA PHE A 21 -6.34 -11.82 5.44
C PHE A 21 -6.90 -13.01 6.24
N GLY A 22 -6.60 -13.10 7.54
CA GLY A 22 -7.18 -14.14 8.41
C GLY A 22 -8.70 -14.04 8.48
N LEU A 23 -9.24 -12.83 8.63
CA LEU A 23 -10.69 -12.58 8.61
C LEU A 23 -11.30 -12.90 7.24
N PHE A 24 -10.63 -12.55 6.15
CA PHE A 24 -11.06 -12.89 4.80
C PHE A 24 -11.23 -14.40 4.62
N LEU A 25 -10.23 -15.19 5.03
CA LEU A 25 -10.28 -16.65 4.96
C LEU A 25 -11.44 -17.20 5.80
N LEU A 26 -11.62 -16.68 7.01
CA LEU A 26 -12.72 -17.10 7.89
C LEU A 26 -14.10 -16.83 7.25
N VAL A 27 -14.30 -15.63 6.71
CA VAL A 27 -15.54 -15.23 6.03
C VAL A 27 -15.76 -16.08 4.77
N ALA A 28 -14.72 -16.33 3.99
CA ALA A 28 -14.79 -17.16 2.78
C ALA A 28 -15.19 -18.61 3.11
N VAL A 29 -14.57 -19.23 4.11
CA VAL A 29 -14.88 -20.60 4.53
C VAL A 29 -16.30 -20.70 5.10
N ARG A 30 -16.76 -19.68 5.81
CA ARG A 30 -18.12 -19.63 6.38
C ARG A 30 -19.20 -19.21 5.37
N ARG A 31 -18.86 -18.97 4.10
CA ARG A 31 -19.76 -18.41 3.08
C ARG A 31 -20.47 -17.14 3.58
N GLY A 32 -19.70 -16.25 4.22
CA GLY A 32 -20.20 -15.01 4.79
C GLY A 32 -20.80 -14.07 3.74
N SER A 33 -21.62 -13.12 4.20
CA SER A 33 -22.33 -12.21 3.32
C SER A 33 -21.41 -11.12 2.77
N ILE A 34 -21.91 -10.34 1.81
CA ILE A 34 -21.20 -9.15 1.28
C ILE A 34 -20.83 -8.19 2.42
N GLU A 35 -21.69 -8.04 3.43
CA GLU A 35 -21.44 -7.16 4.58
C GLU A 35 -20.22 -7.60 5.39
N ASP A 36 -19.96 -8.91 5.49
CA ASP A 36 -18.81 -9.42 6.21
C ASP A 36 -17.49 -9.13 5.48
N PHE A 37 -17.48 -9.21 4.14
CA PHE A 37 -16.33 -8.77 3.35
C PHE A 37 -16.08 -7.27 3.44
N VAL A 38 -17.14 -6.46 3.55
CA VAL A 38 -17.03 -5.02 3.80
C VAL A 38 -16.35 -4.75 5.15
N LYS A 39 -16.67 -5.52 6.21
CA LYS A 39 -15.98 -5.41 7.51
C LYS A 39 -14.49 -5.73 7.40
N VAL A 40 -14.12 -6.77 6.65
CA VAL A 40 -12.70 -7.10 6.38
C VAL A 40 -11.97 -5.93 5.73
N ARG A 41 -12.59 -5.31 4.71
CA ARG A 41 -12.04 -4.12 4.05
C ARG A 41 -11.90 -2.93 5.01
N PHE A 42 -12.86 -2.71 5.90
CA PHE A 42 -12.77 -1.65 6.89
C PHE A 42 -11.61 -1.87 7.87
N VAL A 43 -11.41 -3.11 8.33
CA VAL A 43 -10.25 -3.46 9.18
C VAL A 43 -8.96 -3.12 8.45
N LEU A 44 -8.77 -3.64 7.23
CA LEU A 44 -7.58 -3.34 6.44
C LEU A 44 -7.38 -1.83 6.23
N GLY A 45 -8.45 -1.11 5.87
CA GLY A 45 -8.42 0.32 5.61
C GLY A 45 -7.93 1.13 6.82
N ARG A 46 -8.35 0.78 8.04
CA ARG A 46 -7.93 1.48 9.27
C ARG A 46 -6.42 1.36 9.51
N PHE A 47 -5.86 0.16 9.33
CA PHE A 47 -4.43 -0.06 9.48
C PHE A 47 -3.61 0.61 8.37
N LEU A 48 -4.12 0.60 7.12
CA LEU A 48 -3.48 1.30 6.02
C LEU A 48 -3.41 2.82 6.28
N VAL A 49 -4.52 3.44 6.69
CA VAL A 49 -4.56 4.87 7.00
C VAL A 49 -3.57 5.20 8.11
N LEU A 50 -3.57 4.43 9.21
CA LEU A 50 -2.65 4.65 10.31
C LEU A 50 -1.18 4.49 9.86
N GLY A 51 -0.87 3.45 9.08
CA GLY A 51 0.49 3.26 8.55
C GLY A 51 0.94 4.41 7.64
N LEU A 52 0.03 4.96 6.85
CA LEU A 52 0.28 6.12 5.99
C LEU A 52 0.53 7.40 6.80
N GLU A 53 -0.16 7.60 7.92
CA GLU A 53 0.12 8.73 8.82
C GLU A 53 1.55 8.67 9.38
N PHE A 54 2.03 7.47 9.73
CA PHE A 54 3.42 7.27 10.16
C PHE A 54 4.42 7.51 9.02
N GLN A 55 4.13 7.01 7.82
CA GLN A 55 5.00 7.26 6.65
C GLN A 55 5.08 8.75 6.32
N LEU A 56 3.95 9.46 6.35
CA LEU A 56 3.91 10.91 6.19
C LEU A 56 4.74 11.63 7.27
N ALA A 57 4.63 11.20 8.53
CA ALA A 57 5.45 11.75 9.61
C ALA A 57 6.94 11.51 9.37
N ALA A 58 7.32 10.35 8.84
CA ALA A 58 8.70 10.05 8.46
C ALA A 58 9.20 10.97 7.33
N ASP A 59 8.38 11.25 6.32
CA ASP A 59 8.71 12.18 5.23
C ASP A 59 8.89 13.62 5.74
N ILE A 60 8.03 14.07 6.66
CA ILE A 60 8.17 15.37 7.32
C ILE A 60 9.47 15.41 8.14
N LEU A 61 9.79 14.35 8.89
CA LEU A 61 11.04 14.29 9.66
C LEU A 61 12.28 14.26 8.74
N ARG A 62 12.22 13.56 7.61
CA ARG A 62 13.32 13.53 6.63
C ARG A 62 13.58 14.93 6.07
N THR A 63 12.52 15.65 5.68
CA THR A 63 12.65 17.03 5.16
C THR A 63 13.09 18.02 6.24
N ALA A 64 12.72 17.81 7.51
CA ALA A 64 13.14 18.66 8.63
C ALA A 64 14.58 18.40 9.10
N VAL A 65 15.10 17.17 8.92
CA VAL A 65 16.40 16.74 9.48
C VAL A 65 17.52 16.67 8.44
N ALA A 66 17.20 16.56 7.14
CA ALA A 66 18.23 16.37 6.11
C ALA A 66 18.02 17.26 4.86
N PRO A 67 18.75 18.38 4.70
CA PRO A 67 18.91 19.03 3.40
C PRO A 67 20.00 18.33 2.57
N SER A 68 20.02 16.99 2.49
CA SER A 68 21.02 16.26 1.71
C SER A 68 20.42 15.64 0.44
N PHE A 69 20.95 16.05 -0.72
CA PHE A 69 20.48 15.63 -2.04
C PHE A 69 20.58 14.11 -2.29
N ASP A 70 21.44 13.40 -1.55
CA ASP A 70 21.62 11.94 -1.71
C ASP A 70 20.40 11.14 -1.25
N GLU A 71 19.81 11.49 -0.11
CA GLU A 71 18.58 10.83 0.36
C GLU A 71 17.38 11.17 -0.52
N LEU A 72 17.30 12.42 -0.97
CA LEU A 72 16.27 12.86 -1.92
C LEU A 72 16.37 12.10 -3.25
N GLY A 73 17.60 11.84 -3.72
CA GLY A 73 17.86 11.06 -4.94
C GLY A 73 17.40 9.61 -4.82
N LYS A 74 17.68 8.94 -3.70
CA LYS A 74 17.22 7.55 -3.45
C LYS A 74 15.70 7.45 -3.38
N LEU A 75 15.05 8.43 -2.73
CA LEU A 75 13.59 8.51 -2.66
C LEU A 75 12.97 8.75 -4.03
N ALA A 76 13.49 9.72 -4.80
CA ALA A 76 13.02 10.03 -6.14
C ALA A 76 13.18 8.84 -7.10
N ALA A 77 14.30 8.11 -7.02
CA ALA A 77 14.54 6.92 -7.83
C ALA A 77 13.50 5.82 -7.53
N THR A 78 13.22 5.56 -6.25
CA THR A 78 12.23 4.56 -5.83
C THR A 78 10.81 4.94 -6.27
N ALA A 79 10.45 6.22 -6.15
CA ALA A 79 9.16 6.75 -6.61
C ALA A 79 9.00 6.66 -8.14
N ALA A 80 10.06 6.97 -8.90
CA ALA A 80 10.08 6.88 -10.35
C ALA A 80 9.89 5.43 -10.84
N ILE A 81 10.62 4.48 -10.25
CA ILE A 81 10.48 3.04 -10.58
C ILE A 81 9.04 2.57 -10.32
N ARG A 82 8.48 2.91 -9.16
CA ARG A 82 7.10 2.55 -8.81
C ARG A 82 6.10 3.10 -9.83
N THR A 83 6.28 4.35 -10.24
CA THR A 83 5.41 5.01 -11.21
C THR A 83 5.52 4.35 -12.58
N ALA A 84 6.73 4.08 -13.05
CA ALA A 84 6.97 3.43 -14.32
C ALA A 84 6.35 2.02 -14.37
N LEU A 85 6.58 1.19 -13.35
CA LEU A 85 6.02 -0.16 -13.28
C LEU A 85 4.49 -0.15 -13.25
N ASN A 86 3.88 0.70 -12.42
CA ASN A 86 2.42 0.83 -12.37
C ASN A 86 1.85 1.33 -13.71
N PHE A 87 2.53 2.25 -14.38
CA PHE A 87 2.11 2.75 -15.69
C PHE A 87 2.17 1.67 -16.77
N PHE A 88 3.26 0.90 -16.84
CA PHE A 88 3.38 -0.21 -17.79
C PHE A 88 2.32 -1.28 -17.55
N LEU A 89 2.13 -1.68 -16.30
CA LEU A 89 1.13 -2.68 -15.94
C LEU A 89 -0.30 -2.21 -16.29
N ALA A 90 -0.64 -0.96 -15.98
CA ALA A 90 -1.95 -0.40 -16.32
C ALA A 90 -2.19 -0.35 -17.84
N ARG A 91 -1.13 -0.06 -18.60
CA ARG A 91 -1.16 -0.05 -20.06
C ARG A 91 -1.33 -1.45 -20.66
N GLU A 92 -0.56 -2.42 -20.18
CA GLU A 92 -0.65 -3.82 -20.63
C GLU A 92 -2.04 -4.40 -20.36
N ILE A 93 -2.60 -4.16 -19.17
CA ILE A 93 -3.97 -4.56 -18.84
C ILE A 93 -5.00 -3.89 -19.76
N ALA A 94 -4.80 -2.64 -20.14
CA ALA A 94 -5.69 -1.94 -21.07
C ALA A 94 -5.60 -2.52 -22.50
N GLU A 95 -4.39 -2.81 -22.98
CA GLU A 95 -4.17 -3.44 -24.30
C GLU A 95 -4.79 -4.85 -24.35
N ASP A 96 -4.59 -5.68 -23.31
CA ASP A 96 -5.15 -7.03 -23.22
C ASP A 96 -6.68 -7.02 -23.11
N ARG A 97 -7.27 -6.05 -22.40
CA ARG A 97 -8.73 -5.90 -22.33
C ARG A 97 -9.35 -5.64 -23.70
N THR A 98 -8.63 -4.95 -24.59
CA THR A 98 -9.15 -4.60 -25.92
C THR A 98 -9.20 -5.83 -26.84
N LYS A 99 -8.25 -6.77 -26.69
CA LYS A 99 -8.21 -8.04 -27.45
C LYS A 99 -9.31 -9.04 -27.05
N VAL A 100 -9.86 -8.92 -25.84
CA VAL A 100 -10.95 -9.81 -25.36
C VAL A 100 -12.33 -9.35 -25.86
N VAL A 101 -12.51 -8.07 -26.18
CA VAL A 101 -13.81 -7.52 -26.63
C VAL A 101 -14.04 -7.73 -28.14
N GLU A 102 -12.99 -7.95 -28.93
CA GLU A 102 -13.07 -8.22 -30.38
C GLU A 102 -13.13 -9.73 -30.75
N ARG A 103 -13.25 -10.64 -29.77
CA ARG A 103 -13.43 -12.09 -30.02
C ARG A 103 -14.80 -12.60 -29.60
#